data_AF-J9ELY7-F1
#
_entry.id   AF-J9ELY7-F1
#
_cell.length_a   1.000
_cell.length_b   1.000
_cell.length_c   1.000
_cell.angle_alpha   90.00
_cell.angle_beta   90.00
_cell.angle_gamma   90.00
#
_symmetry.space_group_name_H-M   'P 1'
#
loop_
_entity.id
_entity.type
_entity.pdbx_description
1 polymer ?
#
loop_
_entity_poly.entity_id
_entity_poly.type
_entity_poly.pdbx_seq_one_letter_code
_entity_poly.pdbx_strand_id
1 'polypeptide(L)'
;MDVLRAEIERKRKQFEEIQAPNKKYLKRSQLLQKEEEKNREYHQAKHQPVAVTPITATKNGGLALIENQTKEMFIEPELDCDDLPRVDVIKRLRSRSQPIALFGETEQESRARLRKLEIEQPDMKEGWKNDFQSAMKEVDHELIEEVIKGEQYNSGKHDVAMPNSTGDNNWERIEANAQLLGEGDNPNRDCDVIREFFSYILTRWGKALNARDEVEK
;
A
#
# COMPACT_ATOMS: atom_id res chain seq x y z
N MET A 1 -11.04 37.83 -33.59
CA MET A 1 -12.14 38.81 -33.39
C MET A 1 -13.37 38.19 -32.73
N ASP A 2 -13.67 36.91 -32.95
CA ASP A 2 -14.89 36.27 -32.41
C ASP A 2 -14.88 36.13 -30.88
N VAL A 3 -13.74 35.83 -30.26
CA VAL A 3 -13.63 35.76 -28.79
C VAL A 3 -13.96 37.09 -28.11
N LEU A 4 -13.54 38.22 -28.69
CA LEU A 4 -13.86 39.54 -28.14
C LEU A 4 -15.35 39.85 -28.26
N ARG A 5 -15.98 39.49 -29.38
CA ARG A 5 -17.42 39.64 -29.56
C ARG A 5 -18.20 38.77 -28.56
N ALA A 6 -17.81 37.51 -28.41
CA ALA A 6 -18.41 36.59 -27.45
C ALA A 6 -18.29 37.11 -26.00
N GLU A 7 -17.13 37.66 -25.63
CA GLU A 7 -16.92 38.22 -24.29
C GLU A 7 -17.72 39.51 -24.06
N ILE A 8 -17.83 40.37 -25.08
CA ILE A 8 -18.69 41.58 -25.04
C ILE A 8 -20.17 41.18 -24.93
N GLU A 9 -20.62 40.17 -25.68
CA GLU A 9 -21.99 39.66 -25.63
C GLU A 9 -22.30 38.99 -24.29
N ARG A 10 -21.37 38.21 -23.74
CA ARG A 10 -21.47 37.62 -22.39
C ARG A 10 -21.69 38.71 -21.34
N LYS A 11 -20.86 39.77 -21.39
CA LYS A 11 -21.00 40.92 -20.49
C LYS A 11 -22.31 41.66 -20.71
N ARG A 12 -22.71 41.91 -21.95
CA ARG A 12 -24.01 42.54 -22.27
C ARG A 12 -25.19 41.74 -21.71
N LYS A 13 -25.17 40.40 -21.84
CA LYS A 13 -26.21 39.52 -21.29
C LYS A 13 -26.27 39.59 -19.75
N GLN A 14 -25.12 39.63 -19.08
CA GLN A 14 -25.06 39.85 -17.62
C GLN A 14 -25.67 41.21 -17.23
N PHE A 15 -25.39 42.27 -17.99
CA PHE A 15 -25.97 43.58 -17.75
C PHE A 15 -27.48 43.61 -18.02
N GLU A 16 -27.95 43.00 -19.10
CA GLU A 16 -29.38 42.91 -19.45
C GLU A 16 -30.18 42.23 -18.35
N GLU A 17 -29.67 41.13 -17.79
CA GLU A 17 -30.36 40.38 -16.73
C GLU A 17 -30.52 41.19 -15.44
N ILE A 18 -29.62 42.14 -15.17
CA ILE A 18 -29.62 42.97 -13.96
C ILE A 18 -30.31 44.33 -14.22
N GLN A 19 -30.33 44.78 -15.47
CA GLN A 19 -30.92 46.04 -15.87
C GLN A 19 -32.44 46.00 -15.72
N ALA A 20 -32.94 46.53 -14.60
CA ALA A 20 -34.33 46.90 -14.48
C ALA A 20 -34.67 47.97 -15.54
N PRO A 21 -35.86 47.92 -16.18
CA PRO A 21 -36.17 48.67 -17.40
C PRO A 21 -36.10 50.21 -17.30
N ASN A 22 -35.85 50.78 -16.12
CA ASN A 22 -35.87 52.23 -15.86
C ASN A 22 -34.59 52.81 -15.24
N LYS A 23 -33.44 52.12 -15.31
CA LYS A 23 -32.15 52.65 -14.77
C LYS A 23 -31.05 52.68 -15.82
N LYS A 24 -30.49 53.87 -16.06
CA LYS A 24 -29.36 54.10 -16.99
C LYS A 24 -28.00 53.70 -16.43
N TYR A 25 -27.86 53.70 -15.10
CA TYR A 25 -26.62 53.35 -14.40
C TYR A 25 -26.95 52.36 -13.29
N LEU A 26 -25.98 51.50 -13.02
CA LEU A 26 -26.07 50.48 -11.98
C LEU A 26 -24.84 50.61 -11.09
N LYS A 27 -25.04 50.54 -9.76
CA LYS A 27 -23.90 50.55 -8.84
C LYS A 27 -23.19 49.20 -8.92
N ARG A 28 -21.85 49.19 -8.84
CA ARG A 28 -21.04 47.95 -8.78
C ARG A 28 -21.52 46.99 -7.68
N SER A 29 -22.05 47.52 -6.57
CA SER A 29 -22.62 46.73 -5.47
C SER A 29 -23.83 45.88 -5.89
N GLN A 30 -24.68 46.38 -6.80
CA GLN A 30 -25.87 45.67 -7.27
C GLN A 30 -25.50 44.52 -8.20
N LEU A 31 -24.44 44.70 -9.01
CA LEU A 31 -23.87 43.63 -9.84
C LEU A 31 -23.35 42.48 -8.96
N LEU A 32 -22.51 42.81 -7.98
CA LEU A 32 -21.94 41.83 -7.05
C LEU A 32 -23.03 41.07 -6.29
N GLN A 33 -24.06 41.78 -5.81
CA GLN A 33 -25.16 41.17 -5.06
C GLN A 33 -25.92 40.12 -5.89
N LYS A 34 -26.17 40.39 -7.17
CA LYS A 34 -26.85 39.44 -8.06
C LYS A 34 -25.95 38.24 -8.41
N GLU A 35 -24.65 38.47 -8.59
CA GLU A 35 -23.68 37.38 -8.79
C GLU A 35 -23.57 36.47 -7.56
N GLU A 36 -23.52 37.06 -6.36
CA GLU A 36 -23.52 36.34 -5.08
C GLU A 36 -24.82 35.55 -4.87
N GLU A 37 -25.97 36.10 -5.22
CA GLU A 37 -27.27 35.43 -5.16
C GLU A 37 -27.31 34.21 -6.09
N LYS A 38 -26.94 34.38 -7.36
CA LYS A 38 -26.84 33.25 -8.31
C LYS A 38 -25.86 32.19 -7.81
N ASN A 39 -24.72 32.60 -7.26
CA ASN A 39 -23.74 31.68 -6.72
C ASN A 39 -24.31 30.91 -5.53
N ARG A 40 -25.02 31.59 -4.62
CA ARG A 40 -25.70 30.97 -3.48
C ARG A 40 -26.78 29.99 -3.93
N GLU A 41 -27.60 30.35 -4.92
CA GLU A 41 -28.61 29.46 -5.50
C GLU A 41 -27.99 28.21 -6.13
N TYR A 42 -26.90 28.36 -6.87
CA TYR A 42 -26.16 27.22 -7.44
C TYR A 42 -25.67 26.25 -6.36
N HIS A 43 -25.11 26.77 -5.27
CA HIS A 43 -24.68 25.96 -4.13
C HIS A 43 -25.86 25.30 -3.42
N GLN A 44 -26.97 26.02 -3.22
CA GLN A 44 -28.19 25.45 -2.62
C GLN A 44 -28.81 24.35 -3.48
N ALA A 45 -28.85 24.52 -4.80
CA ALA A 45 -29.38 23.52 -5.73
C ALA A 45 -28.53 22.24 -5.76
N LYS A 46 -27.19 22.36 -5.68
CA LYS A 46 -26.30 21.19 -5.54
C LYS A 46 -26.46 20.46 -4.21
N HIS A 47 -26.83 21.18 -3.15
CA HIS A 47 -27.00 20.61 -1.81
C HIS A 47 -28.44 20.16 -1.50
N GLN A 48 -29.41 20.39 -2.39
CA GLN A 48 -30.74 19.78 -2.26
C GLN A 48 -30.74 18.38 -2.91
N PRO A 49 -31.09 17.33 -2.15
CA PRO A 49 -31.00 15.95 -2.62
C PRO A 49 -32.15 15.68 -3.59
N VAL A 50 -31.89 15.77 -4.89
CA VAL A 50 -32.84 15.28 -5.89
C VAL A 50 -32.67 13.77 -6.00
N ALA A 51 -33.79 13.09 -5.77
CA ALA A 51 -33.95 11.65 -5.80
C ALA A 51 -33.47 11.02 -7.12
N VAL A 52 -32.79 9.89 -6.91
CA VAL A 52 -32.51 8.73 -7.76
C VAL A 52 -33.30 8.61 -9.09
N THR A 53 -32.57 8.16 -10.14
CA THR A 53 -32.97 7.42 -11.38
C THR A 53 -32.85 8.19 -12.72
N PRO A 54 -32.58 7.51 -13.87
CA PRO A 54 -31.20 7.37 -14.37
C PRO A 54 -31.02 7.72 -15.87
N ILE A 55 -29.76 7.71 -16.32
CA ILE A 55 -29.25 7.44 -17.69
C ILE A 55 -29.99 8.15 -18.85
N THR A 56 -29.30 9.06 -19.53
CA THR A 56 -29.05 8.90 -20.98
C THR A 56 -27.83 9.71 -21.41
N ALA A 57 -26.92 8.96 -22.02
CA ALA A 57 -25.68 9.38 -22.58
C ALA A 57 -25.87 10.38 -23.75
N THR A 58 -24.96 11.36 -23.77
CA THR A 58 -24.13 11.71 -24.93
C THR A 58 -24.84 11.90 -26.28
N LYS A 59 -24.88 13.15 -26.75
CA LYS A 59 -24.56 13.51 -28.14
C LYS A 59 -24.40 15.03 -28.32
N ASN A 60 -23.15 15.40 -28.56
CA ASN A 60 -22.66 16.25 -29.66
C ASN A 60 -23.11 17.72 -29.78
N GLY A 61 -22.12 18.60 -29.71
CA GLY A 61 -22.11 19.96 -30.29
C GLY A 61 -21.14 20.85 -29.52
N GLY A 62 -19.86 20.95 -29.89
CA GLY A 62 -19.35 21.74 -31.01
C GLY A 62 -18.32 22.74 -30.43
N LEU A 63 -17.01 22.50 -30.62
CA LEU A 63 -16.13 23.21 -31.57
C LEU A 63 -16.02 24.74 -31.39
N ALA A 64 -14.82 25.19 -30.96
CA ALA A 64 -14.07 26.41 -31.30
C ALA A 64 -13.19 26.83 -30.10
N LEU A 65 -11.95 26.35 -29.97
CA LEU A 65 -10.72 26.95 -30.51
C LEU A 65 -10.62 28.48 -30.30
N ILE A 66 -9.66 28.91 -29.47
CA ILE A 66 -8.74 30.07 -29.56
C ILE A 66 -7.99 30.09 -28.21
N GLU A 67 -6.81 29.46 -28.14
CA GLU A 67 -5.50 30.09 -28.40
C GLU A 67 -5.08 31.07 -27.30
N ASN A 68 -4.48 30.50 -26.25
CA ASN A 68 -3.36 31.09 -25.52
C ASN A 68 -2.38 29.93 -25.27
N GLN A 69 -1.47 29.75 -26.24
CA GLN A 69 -0.47 28.70 -26.25
C GLN A 69 0.72 29.08 -25.35
N THR A 70 0.64 28.68 -24.09
CA THR A 70 1.82 28.30 -23.29
C THR A 70 1.61 26.89 -22.74
N LYS A 71 1.44 26.01 -23.72
CA LYS A 71 1.98 24.64 -23.85
C LYS A 71 2.88 24.15 -22.70
N GLU A 72 2.27 23.65 -21.63
CA GLU A 72 2.57 22.34 -21.01
C GLU A 72 1.27 21.76 -20.47
N MET A 73 0.30 21.62 -21.37
CA MET A 73 -0.93 20.89 -21.12
C MET A 73 -0.67 19.44 -21.53
N PHE A 74 -0.04 18.68 -20.63
CA PHE A 74 -0.18 17.22 -20.65
C PHE A 74 -1.66 16.95 -20.38
N ILE A 75 -2.41 16.75 -21.46
CA ILE A 75 -3.76 16.21 -21.44
C ILE A 75 -3.60 14.73 -21.09
N GLU A 76 -3.35 14.44 -19.82
CA GLU A 76 -3.57 13.11 -19.26
C GLU A 76 -5.04 13.05 -18.83
N PRO A 77 -5.72 11.92 -19.09
CA PRO A 77 -7.17 11.86 -19.19
C PRO A 77 -7.81 12.22 -17.85
N GLU A 78 -9.03 12.73 -17.94
CA GLU A 78 -9.99 12.93 -16.83
C GLU A 78 -10.08 11.63 -16.01
N LEU A 79 -9.11 11.41 -15.12
CA LEU A 79 -9.09 10.26 -14.25
C LEU A 79 -10.10 10.57 -13.16
N ASP A 80 -11.24 9.90 -13.33
CA ASP A 80 -12.49 9.98 -12.61
C ASP A 80 -12.45 10.52 -11.17
N CYS A 81 -13.49 11.29 -10.95
CA CYS A 81 -13.89 12.02 -9.76
C CYS A 81 -14.05 11.12 -8.52
N ASP A 82 -12.94 10.77 -7.87
CA ASP A 82 -12.97 10.44 -6.45
C ASP A 82 -13.00 11.74 -5.64
N ASP A 83 -14.18 12.09 -5.13
CA ASP A 83 -14.45 13.29 -4.33
C ASP A 83 -13.74 13.23 -2.97
N LEU A 84 -12.42 13.42 -2.96
CA LEU A 84 -11.72 13.72 -1.73
C LEU A 84 -12.30 15.04 -1.17
N PRO A 85 -12.77 15.05 0.10
CA PRO A 85 -13.38 16.24 0.65
C PRO A 85 -12.36 17.37 0.71
N ARG A 86 -12.82 18.61 0.50
CA ARG A 86 -11.95 19.80 0.43
C ARG A 86 -11.01 19.92 1.62
N VAL A 87 -11.49 19.56 2.81
CA VAL A 87 -10.70 19.59 4.05
C VAL A 87 -9.46 18.69 3.99
N ASP A 88 -9.57 17.53 3.37
CA ASP A 88 -8.46 16.59 3.22
C ASP A 88 -7.49 17.06 2.16
N VAL A 89 -8.00 17.65 1.07
CA VAL A 89 -7.16 18.29 0.04
C VAL A 89 -6.26 19.37 0.66
N ILE A 90 -6.85 20.21 1.52
CA ILE A 90 -6.11 21.25 2.24
C ILE A 90 -5.07 20.63 3.18
N LYS A 91 -5.46 19.60 3.94
CA LYS A 91 -4.58 18.94 4.90
C LYS A 91 -3.38 18.29 4.20
N ARG A 92 -3.62 17.56 3.10
CA ARG A 92 -2.57 16.87 2.33
C ARG A 92 -1.65 17.85 1.60
N LEU A 93 -2.19 18.92 1.01
CA LEU A 93 -1.37 20.00 0.42
C LEU A 93 -0.48 20.66 1.49
N ARG A 94 -1.02 20.95 2.69
CA ARG A 94 -0.22 21.51 3.80
C ARG A 94 0.84 20.53 4.31
N SER A 95 0.53 19.25 4.45
CA SER A 95 1.51 18.22 4.87
C SER A 95 2.70 18.12 3.90
N ARG A 96 2.44 18.37 2.62
CA ARG A 96 3.43 18.45 1.53
C ARG A 96 4.07 19.83 1.38
N SER A 97 3.73 20.80 2.22
CA SER A 97 4.19 22.19 2.15
C SER A 97 3.87 22.87 0.80
N GLN A 98 2.76 22.50 0.17
CA GLN A 98 2.31 23.03 -1.11
C GLN A 98 1.20 24.07 -0.92
N PRO A 99 1.10 25.10 -1.78
CA PRO A 99 0.01 26.07 -1.76
C PRO A 99 -1.35 25.37 -1.87
N ILE A 100 -2.34 25.86 -1.12
CA ILE A 100 -3.69 25.26 -1.04
C ILE A 100 -4.53 25.57 -2.28
N ALA A 101 -4.34 26.76 -2.85
CA ALA A 101 -4.97 27.23 -4.08
C ALA A 101 -4.00 28.20 -4.76
N LEU A 102 -3.78 28.02 -6.05
CA LEU A 102 -3.05 28.95 -6.92
C LEU A 102 -4.00 30.03 -7.47
N PHE A 103 -3.44 31.12 -7.99
CA PHE A 103 -4.26 32.21 -8.54
C PHE A 103 -5.06 31.72 -9.77
N GLY A 104 -6.38 31.88 -9.70
CA GLY A 104 -7.28 31.43 -10.77
C GLY A 104 -7.58 29.93 -10.77
N GLU A 105 -7.03 29.17 -9.83
CA GLU A 105 -7.25 27.73 -9.71
C GLU A 105 -8.65 27.44 -9.14
N THR A 106 -9.41 26.58 -9.81
CA THR A 106 -10.66 26.01 -9.31
C THR A 106 -10.37 24.93 -8.27
N GLU A 107 -11.38 24.58 -7.47
CA GLU A 107 -11.20 23.51 -6.48
C GLU A 107 -10.83 22.16 -7.13
N GLN A 108 -11.38 21.86 -8.31
CA GLN A 108 -11.08 20.64 -9.07
C GLN A 108 -9.62 20.61 -9.54
N GLU A 109 -9.10 21.73 -10.04
CA GLU A 109 -7.68 21.85 -10.44
C GLU A 109 -6.74 21.66 -9.23
N SER A 110 -7.10 22.19 -8.05
CA SER A 110 -6.32 21.97 -6.83
C SER A 110 -6.25 20.50 -6.41
N ARG A 111 -7.33 19.74 -6.65
CA ARG A 111 -7.38 18.28 -6.42
C ARG A 111 -6.54 17.53 -7.45
N ALA A 112 -6.66 17.89 -8.73
CA ALA A 112 -5.85 17.31 -9.80
C ALA A 112 -4.36 17.55 -9.56
N ARG A 113 -3.99 18.75 -9.10
CA ARG A 113 -2.62 19.09 -8.69
C ARG A 113 -2.17 18.26 -7.49
N LEU A 114 -3.00 18.12 -6.46
CA LEU A 114 -2.69 17.25 -5.31
C LEU A 114 -2.44 15.81 -5.77
N ARG A 115 -3.28 15.26 -6.65
CA ARG A 115 -3.11 13.91 -7.17
C ARG A 115 -1.83 13.77 -7.99
N LYS A 116 -1.51 14.74 -8.83
CA LYS A 116 -0.24 14.79 -9.57
C LYS A 116 0.95 14.75 -8.59
N LEU A 117 0.89 15.54 -7.52
CA LEU A 117 1.91 15.56 -6.47
C LEU A 117 1.99 14.22 -5.70
N GLU A 118 0.86 13.57 -5.44
CA GLU A 118 0.80 12.24 -4.80
C GLU A 118 1.45 11.15 -5.66
N ILE A 119 1.29 11.23 -6.99
CA ILE A 119 1.89 10.30 -7.95
C ILE A 119 3.40 10.55 -8.09
N GLU A 120 3.80 11.81 -8.25
CA GLU A 120 5.21 12.19 -8.43
C GLU A 120 6.03 12.00 -7.14
N GLN A 121 5.41 12.28 -5.99
CA GLN A 121 6.03 12.24 -4.67
C GLN A 121 5.10 11.46 -3.73
N PRO A 122 5.16 10.12 -3.74
CA PRO A 122 4.51 9.33 -2.71
C PRO A 122 5.01 9.82 -1.34
N ASP A 123 4.11 9.94 -0.36
CA ASP A 123 4.42 10.44 0.99
C ASP A 123 5.47 9.57 1.65
N MET A 124 6.74 9.88 1.38
CA MET A 124 7.88 9.13 1.90
C MET A 124 7.98 9.29 3.43
N LYS A 125 7.28 10.26 4.02
CA LYS A 125 7.17 10.45 5.47
C LYS A 125 6.44 9.31 6.18
N GLU A 126 5.60 8.54 5.49
CA GLU A 126 4.96 7.35 6.09
C GLU A 126 5.94 6.17 6.12
N GLY A 127 6.82 6.03 5.12
CA GLY A 127 7.87 5.00 5.08
C GLY A 127 9.19 5.34 5.80
N TRP A 128 9.49 6.63 6.04
CA TRP A 128 10.69 7.05 6.79
C TRP A 128 10.55 6.92 8.29
N LYS A 129 9.32 6.77 8.80
CA LYS A 129 9.11 6.26 10.15
C LYS A 129 9.37 4.77 10.18
N ASN A 130 10.59 4.41 9.80
CA ASN A 130 11.32 3.31 10.38
C ASN A 130 10.60 1.97 10.43
N ASP A 131 9.70 1.67 9.50
CA ASP A 131 9.14 0.32 9.43
C ASP A 131 10.27 -0.67 9.14
N PHE A 132 11.23 -0.28 8.31
CA PHE A 132 12.41 -1.10 8.02
C PHE A 132 13.32 -1.32 9.25
N GLN A 133 13.74 -0.28 9.98
CA GLN A 133 14.56 -0.52 11.17
C GLN A 133 13.73 -0.98 12.37
N SER A 134 12.39 -0.86 12.38
CA SER A 134 11.53 -1.59 13.32
C SER A 134 11.51 -3.08 13.01
N ALA A 135 11.36 -3.45 11.74
CA ALA A 135 11.47 -4.85 11.28
C ALA A 135 12.87 -5.41 11.53
N MET A 136 13.93 -4.62 11.30
CA MET A 136 15.31 -5.03 11.58
C MET A 136 15.55 -5.18 13.09
N LYS A 137 15.00 -4.29 13.92
CA LYS A 137 15.04 -4.44 15.38
C LYS A 137 14.30 -5.68 15.84
N GLU A 138 13.15 -6.00 15.24
CA GLU A 138 12.41 -7.22 15.57
C GLU A 138 13.23 -8.47 15.28
N VAL A 139 13.86 -8.54 14.09
CA VAL A 139 14.76 -9.65 13.72
C VAL A 139 16.00 -9.70 14.63
N ASP A 140 16.59 -8.55 14.97
CA ASP A 140 17.70 -8.47 15.93
C ASP A 140 17.26 -8.94 17.33
N HIS A 141 16.03 -8.61 17.75
CA HIS A 141 15.46 -9.05 19.02
C HIS A 141 15.22 -10.57 19.03
N GLU A 142 14.68 -11.15 17.96
CA GLU A 142 14.52 -12.59 17.80
C GLU A 142 15.89 -13.31 17.88
N LEU A 143 16.92 -12.78 17.20
CA LEU A 143 18.27 -13.33 17.26
C LEU A 143 18.89 -13.22 18.66
N ILE A 144 18.73 -12.07 19.33
CA ILE A 144 19.22 -11.87 20.70
C ILE A 144 18.51 -12.84 21.65
N GLU A 145 17.20 -13.04 21.49
CA GLU A 145 16.46 -14.03 22.26
C GLU A 145 16.95 -15.45 22.01
N GLU A 146 17.25 -15.83 20.77
CA GLU A 146 17.85 -17.12 20.44
C GLU A 146 19.24 -17.29 21.06
N VAL A 147 20.07 -16.25 21.06
CA VAL A 147 21.39 -16.27 21.71
C VAL A 147 21.25 -16.39 23.22
N ILE A 148 20.39 -15.58 23.87
CA ILE A 148 20.20 -15.61 25.33
C ILE A 148 19.58 -16.93 25.78
N LYS A 149 18.49 -17.37 25.15
CA LYS A 149 17.87 -18.68 25.44
C LYS A 149 18.87 -19.79 25.15
N GLY A 150 19.63 -19.64 24.07
CA GLY A 150 20.65 -20.57 23.70
C GLY A 150 21.82 -20.64 24.71
N GLU A 151 22.28 -19.51 25.25
CA GLU A 151 23.38 -19.48 26.22
C GLU A 151 23.03 -20.22 27.51
N GLN A 152 21.75 -20.18 27.90
CA GLN A 152 21.26 -20.95 29.05
C GLN A 152 21.19 -22.47 28.77
N TYR A 153 21.15 -22.88 27.50
CA TYR A 153 21.21 -24.28 27.05
C TYR A 153 22.57 -24.68 26.44
N ASN A 154 23.63 -23.87 26.62
CA ASN A 154 24.92 -24.09 25.95
C ASN A 154 25.63 -25.40 26.32
N SER A 155 25.29 -26.08 27.41
CA SER A 155 25.92 -27.36 27.77
C SER A 155 25.48 -28.56 26.92
N GLY A 156 24.64 -28.36 25.88
CA GLY A 156 24.18 -29.46 25.01
C GLY A 156 23.83 -29.07 23.56
N LYS A 157 24.14 -27.85 23.10
CA LYS A 157 23.77 -27.41 21.73
C LYS A 157 24.50 -28.17 20.63
N HIS A 158 25.76 -28.54 20.86
CA HIS A 158 26.53 -29.30 19.90
C HIS A 158 26.40 -30.82 20.11
N ASP A 159 25.59 -31.24 21.08
CA ASP A 159 25.30 -32.65 21.28
C ASP A 159 24.29 -33.11 20.24
N VAL A 160 24.62 -34.20 19.55
CA VAL A 160 23.69 -34.86 18.65
C VAL A 160 22.51 -35.34 19.48
N ALA A 161 21.32 -34.82 19.18
CA ALA A 161 20.08 -35.27 19.81
C ALA A 161 19.83 -36.74 19.45
N MET A 162 19.84 -37.62 20.45
CA MET A 162 19.60 -39.06 20.30
C MET A 162 18.22 -39.44 20.88
N PRO A 163 17.09 -39.10 20.22
CA PRO A 163 15.75 -39.35 20.76
C PRO A 163 15.44 -40.85 20.93
N ASN A 164 16.08 -41.70 20.14
CA ASN A 164 15.85 -43.15 20.16
C ASN A 164 16.88 -43.93 20.99
N SER A 165 17.64 -43.27 21.88
CA SER A 165 18.63 -43.94 22.73
C SER A 165 18.01 -44.75 23.90
N THR A 166 16.68 -44.92 23.93
CA THR A 166 15.95 -45.53 25.06
C THR A 166 16.16 -47.03 25.23
N GLY A 167 16.80 -47.70 24.28
CA GLY A 167 17.26 -49.07 24.45
C GLY A 167 18.68 -49.14 23.99
N ASP A 168 19.58 -49.61 24.85
CA ASP A 168 20.79 -50.23 24.36
C ASP A 168 20.35 -51.36 23.42
N ASN A 169 20.37 -51.09 22.12
CA ASN A 169 20.14 -52.10 21.09
C ASN A 169 21.29 -53.10 21.28
N ASN A 170 21.05 -54.13 22.09
CA ASN A 170 22.06 -55.09 22.49
C ASN A 170 22.68 -55.64 21.20
N TRP A 171 23.98 -55.41 21.01
CA TRP A 171 24.73 -55.89 19.86
C TRP A 171 24.48 -57.38 19.63
N GLU A 172 24.36 -58.15 20.72
CA GLU A 172 24.08 -59.59 20.69
C GLU A 172 22.75 -59.92 20.00
N ARG A 173 21.70 -59.09 20.19
CA ARG A 173 20.41 -59.28 19.51
C ARG A 173 20.54 -59.02 18.01
N ILE A 174 21.28 -57.97 17.63
CA ILE A 174 21.49 -57.63 16.21
C ILE A 174 22.32 -58.72 15.55
N GLU A 175 23.35 -59.25 16.22
CA GLU A 175 24.19 -60.34 15.73
C GLU A 175 23.39 -61.63 15.54
N ALA A 176 22.56 -62.02 16.51
CA ALA A 176 21.67 -63.18 16.38
C ALA A 176 20.67 -63.01 15.22
N ASN A 177 20.10 -61.81 15.06
CA ASN A 177 19.17 -61.50 13.99
C ASN A 177 19.85 -61.46 12.60
N ALA A 178 21.12 -61.02 12.55
CA ALA A 178 21.92 -60.93 11.34
C ALA A 178 22.31 -62.30 10.78
N GLN A 179 22.45 -63.33 11.63
CA GLN A 179 22.66 -64.71 11.14
C GLN A 179 21.49 -65.20 10.30
N LEU A 180 20.29 -64.73 10.61
CA LEU A 180 19.05 -65.12 9.95
C LEU A 180 18.67 -64.10 8.84
N LEU A 181 19.64 -63.29 8.36
CA LEU A 181 19.47 -62.31 7.28
C LEU A 181 19.56 -63.02 5.93
N GLY A 182 18.57 -62.83 5.07
CA GLY A 182 18.48 -63.53 3.78
C GLY A 182 18.03 -64.99 3.89
N GLU A 183 17.68 -65.46 5.10
CA GLU A 183 17.06 -66.76 5.31
C GLU A 183 15.53 -66.63 5.25
N GLY A 184 14.97 -67.03 4.11
CA GLY A 184 13.53 -67.01 3.80
C GLY A 184 13.07 -65.83 2.94
N ASP A 185 11.86 -65.92 2.39
CA ASP A 185 11.26 -64.92 1.48
C ASP A 185 10.66 -63.70 2.22
N ASN A 186 11.23 -63.30 3.36
CA ASN A 186 10.69 -62.22 4.20
C ASN A 186 11.58 -60.96 4.15
N PRO A 187 11.53 -60.15 3.07
CA PRO A 187 12.38 -58.97 2.91
C PRO A 187 12.16 -57.92 4.00
N ASN A 188 10.94 -57.83 4.56
CA ASN A 188 10.63 -56.89 5.64
C ASN A 188 11.45 -57.16 6.90
N ARG A 189 11.67 -58.44 7.24
CA ARG A 189 12.46 -58.83 8.41
C ARG A 189 13.92 -58.41 8.22
N ASP A 190 14.47 -58.63 7.03
CA ASP A 190 15.83 -58.22 6.70
C ASP A 190 16.00 -56.70 6.77
N CYS A 191 15.04 -55.94 6.23
CA CYS A 191 15.03 -54.48 6.34
C CYS A 191 15.01 -54.00 7.80
N ASP A 192 14.25 -54.67 8.68
CA ASP A 192 14.19 -54.33 10.10
C ASP A 192 15.52 -54.60 10.83
N VAL A 193 16.19 -55.72 10.53
CA VAL A 193 17.50 -56.03 11.11
C VAL A 193 18.55 -55.00 10.65
N ILE A 194 18.54 -54.64 9.36
CA ILE A 194 19.43 -53.61 8.81
C ILE A 194 19.16 -52.24 9.46
N ARG A 195 17.89 -51.89 9.68
CA ARG A 195 17.49 -50.66 10.38
C ARG A 195 17.95 -50.67 11.85
N GLU A 196 17.80 -51.79 12.57
CA GLU A 196 18.31 -51.94 13.94
C GLU A 196 19.83 -51.74 13.99
N PHE A 197 20.57 -52.31 13.03
CA PHE A 197 22.02 -52.17 12.91
C PHE A 197 22.45 -50.72 12.64
N PHE A 198 21.86 -50.04 11.66
CA PHE A 198 22.16 -48.63 11.40
C PHE A 198 21.78 -47.75 12.60
N SER A 199 20.65 -48.01 13.24
CA SER A 199 20.26 -47.29 14.45
C SER A 199 21.26 -47.49 15.58
N TYR A 200 21.82 -48.69 15.75
CA TYR A 200 22.86 -48.95 16.75
C TYR A 200 24.15 -48.19 16.44
N ILE A 201 24.64 -48.25 15.19
CA ILE A 201 25.87 -47.54 14.79
C ILE A 201 25.70 -46.03 14.95
N LEU A 202 24.58 -45.47 14.50
CA LEU A 202 24.31 -44.04 14.63
C LEU A 202 24.24 -43.61 16.10
N THR A 203 23.63 -44.42 16.97
CA THR A 203 23.61 -44.14 18.42
C THR A 203 25.00 -44.23 19.04
N ARG A 204 25.81 -45.22 18.66
CA ARG A 204 27.19 -45.34 19.13
C ARG A 204 28.05 -44.16 18.66
N TRP A 205 27.86 -43.73 17.41
CA TRP A 205 28.57 -42.59 16.86
C TRP A 205 28.13 -41.26 17.49
N GLY A 206 26.83 -41.05 17.68
CA GLY A 206 26.30 -39.90 18.41
C GLY A 206 26.83 -39.82 19.85
N LYS A 207 26.85 -40.95 20.58
CA LYS A 207 27.49 -41.03 21.91
C LYS A 207 28.98 -40.67 21.85
N ALA A 208 29.70 -41.12 20.82
CA ALA A 208 31.11 -40.80 20.65
C ALA A 208 31.33 -39.31 20.32
N LEU A 209 30.47 -38.69 19.51
CA LEU A 209 30.52 -37.26 19.18
C LEU A 209 30.22 -36.39 20.41
N ASN A 210 29.23 -36.77 21.22
CA ASN A 210 28.88 -36.03 22.43
C ASN A 210 29.97 -36.15 23.52
N ALA A 211 30.76 -37.22 23.50
CA ALA A 211 31.88 -37.43 24.41
C ALA A 211 33.17 -36.69 24.01
N ARG A 212 33.22 -36.01 22.85
CA ARG A 212 34.39 -35.21 22.44
C ARG A 212 34.51 -33.95 23.31
N ASP A 213 35.73 -33.46 23.47
CA ASP A 213 35.99 -32.20 24.18
C ASP A 213 35.37 -31.01 23.43
N GLU A 214 34.91 -30.00 24.16
CA GLU A 214 34.27 -28.78 23.62
C GLU A 214 35.13 -28.03 22.59
N VAL A 215 36.45 -28.22 22.59
CA VAL A 215 37.37 -27.60 21.62
C VAL A 215 37.26 -28.27 20.23
N GLU A 216 36.86 -29.55 20.20
CA GLU A 216 36.73 -30.36 18.99
C GLU A 216 35.29 -30.47 18.46
N LYS A 217 34.31 -30.00 19.24
CA LYS A 217 32.89 -29.90 18.84
C LYS A 217 32.72 -28.66 17.97
#